data_AF-A0A1Y2CQW7-F1
#
_entry.id   AF-A0A1Y2CQW7-F1
#
_cell.length_a   1.000
_cell.length_b   1.000
_cell.length_c   1.000
_cell.angle_alpha   90.00
_cell.angle_beta   90.00
_cell.angle_gamma   90.00
#
_symmetry.space_group_name_H-M   'P 1'
#
loop_
_entity.id
_entity.type
_entity.pdbx_description
1 polymer ?
#
loop_
_entity_poly.entity_id
_entity_poly.type
_entity_poly.pdbx_seq_one_letter_code
_entity_poly.pdbx_strand_id
1 'polypeptide(L)'
;MAKAQKVLSSSITLVRHQLGRVDADCTFGDDYSSRFILVDLYAQFERIYLNKNVPSAVKLAETLFDSIHQMHTAANTLARNGLVLAEYTKASREVNQLSAAVTKLETAAKSNPIEEVVQKLSEVYFKYEEASKVAQQKASNYNYTIASLQSELEHFQNYHSSQLLPVLNGYVASQLEAERDCLALAEAAIISLQ
;
A
#
# COMPACT_ATOMS: atom_id res chain seq x y z
N MET A 1 8.00 -21.06 -7.24
CA MET A 1 8.94 -22.11 -6.80
C MET A 1 10.15 -22.30 -7.71
N ALA A 2 10.01 -22.52 -9.03
CA ALA A 2 11.15 -22.76 -9.94
C ALA A 2 12.24 -21.67 -9.97
N LYS A 3 11.86 -20.40 -9.76
CA LYS A 3 12.79 -19.25 -9.76
C LYS A 3 13.67 -19.21 -8.51
N ALA A 4 13.13 -19.58 -7.34
CA ALA A 4 13.88 -19.69 -6.09
C ALA A 4 14.88 -20.86 -6.12
N GLN A 5 14.47 -21.98 -6.71
CA GLN A 5 15.33 -23.15 -6.93
C GLN A 5 16.52 -22.84 -7.86
N LYS A 6 16.31 -22.01 -8.88
CA LYS A 6 17.36 -21.56 -9.80
C LYS A 6 18.36 -20.61 -9.13
N VAL A 7 17.88 -19.73 -8.23
CA VAL A 7 18.75 -18.86 -7.43
C VAL A 7 19.59 -19.71 -6.46
N LEU A 8 18.99 -20.69 -5.78
CA LEU A 8 19.70 -21.64 -4.92
C LEU A 8 20.81 -22.40 -5.66
N SER A 9 20.48 -22.95 -6.83
CA SER A 9 21.44 -23.66 -7.69
C SER A 9 22.61 -22.77 -8.12
N SER A 10 22.34 -21.48 -8.38
CA SER A 10 23.36 -20.52 -8.79
C SER A 10 24.25 -20.10 -7.62
N SER A 11 23.68 -19.91 -6.42
CA SER A 11 24.42 -19.64 -5.19
C SER A 11 25.32 -20.81 -4.79
N ILE A 12 24.81 -22.05 -4.84
CA ILE A 12 25.62 -23.26 -4.58
C ILE A 12 26.77 -23.40 -5.58
N THR A 13 26.52 -23.07 -6.85
CA THR A 13 27.56 -23.11 -7.90
C THR A 13 28.62 -22.02 -7.68
N LEU A 14 28.20 -20.81 -7.27
CA LEU A 14 29.09 -19.72 -6.95
C LEU A 14 29.95 -20.02 -5.70
N VAL A 15 29.36 -20.62 -4.67
CA VAL A 15 30.07 -21.10 -3.47
C VAL A 15 31.08 -22.17 -3.85
N ARG A 16 30.72 -23.17 -4.67
CA ARG A 16 31.67 -24.18 -5.18
C ARG A 16 32.80 -23.58 -6.00
N HIS A 17 32.51 -22.59 -6.84
CA HIS A 17 33.52 -21.90 -7.65
C HIS A 17 34.43 -21.00 -6.81
N GLN A 18 33.91 -20.35 -5.75
CA GLN A 18 34.73 -19.59 -4.81
C GLN A 18 35.58 -20.53 -3.93
N LEU A 19 35.05 -21.67 -3.51
CA LEU A 19 35.82 -22.71 -2.81
C LEU A 19 36.96 -23.28 -3.69
N GLY A 20 36.69 -23.51 -4.98
CA GLY A 20 37.74 -23.91 -5.94
C GLY A 20 38.80 -22.82 -6.21
N ARG A 21 38.53 -21.55 -5.86
CA ARG A 21 39.53 -20.47 -5.88
C ARG A 21 40.27 -20.32 -4.56
N VAL A 22 39.64 -20.63 -3.43
CA VAL A 22 40.31 -20.72 -2.11
C VAL A 22 41.38 -21.83 -2.12
N ASP A 23 41.19 -22.89 -2.90
CA ASP A 23 42.22 -23.92 -3.11
C ASP A 23 43.47 -23.44 -3.88
N ALA A 24 43.38 -22.34 -4.64
CA ALA A 24 44.48 -21.88 -5.49
C ALA A 24 45.42 -20.87 -4.80
N ASP A 25 44.90 -20.03 -3.90
CA ASP A 25 45.65 -18.92 -3.29
C ASP A 25 46.01 -19.13 -1.81
N CYS A 26 45.69 -20.30 -1.24
CA CYS A 26 45.95 -20.58 0.16
C CYS A 26 46.91 -21.76 0.35
N THR A 27 48.19 -21.46 0.54
CA THR A 27 49.14 -22.37 1.18
C THR A 27 48.85 -22.45 2.68
N PHE A 28 47.69 -23.03 3.05
CA PHE A 28 47.46 -23.53 4.40
C PHE A 28 48.05 -24.93 4.47
N GLY A 29 49.01 -25.12 5.38
CA GLY A 29 49.64 -26.41 5.66
C GLY A 29 48.60 -27.48 6.01
N ASP A 30 48.91 -28.70 5.58
CA ASP A 30 48.33 -30.04 5.85
C ASP A 30 47.32 -30.21 7.00
N ASP A 31 46.19 -29.50 6.98
CA ASP A 31 45.04 -29.89 7.79
C ASP A 31 43.75 -29.83 6.97
N TYR A 32 43.53 -30.90 6.19
CA TYR A 32 42.30 -31.13 5.43
C TYR A 32 41.04 -31.03 6.33
N SER A 33 41.16 -31.30 7.63
CA SER A 33 40.05 -31.30 8.60
C SER A 33 39.40 -29.92 8.76
N SER A 34 40.19 -28.85 8.84
CA SER A 34 39.69 -27.48 9.05
C SER A 34 38.91 -26.94 7.84
N ARG A 35 39.28 -27.37 6.62
CA ARG A 35 38.56 -27.01 5.38
C ARG A 35 37.17 -27.64 5.34
N PHE A 36 37.03 -28.89 5.79
CA PHE A 36 35.71 -29.55 5.87
C PHE A 36 34.80 -28.89 6.91
N ILE A 37 35.35 -28.46 8.06
CA ILE A 37 34.60 -27.78 9.11
C ILE A 37 34.02 -26.45 8.60
N LEU A 38 34.81 -25.65 7.88
CA LEU A 38 34.33 -24.38 7.32
C LEU A 38 33.24 -24.59 6.26
N VAL A 39 33.40 -25.56 5.36
CA VAL A 39 32.40 -25.87 4.33
C VAL A 39 31.08 -26.34 4.96
N ASP A 40 31.16 -27.18 5.98
CA ASP A 40 29.96 -27.66 6.69
C ASP A 40 29.28 -26.52 7.46
N LEU A 41 30.05 -25.63 8.10
CA LEU A 41 29.52 -24.45 8.79
C LEU A 41 28.77 -23.52 7.82
N TYR A 42 29.33 -23.23 6.65
CA TYR A 42 28.65 -22.42 5.62
C TYR A 42 27.35 -23.08 5.14
N ALA A 43 27.34 -24.41 4.93
CA ALA A 43 26.14 -25.13 4.54
C ALA A 43 25.05 -25.10 5.62
N GLN A 44 25.44 -25.16 6.90
CA GLN A 44 24.52 -25.04 8.03
C GLN A 44 23.93 -23.63 8.15
N PHE A 45 24.74 -22.58 7.95
CA PHE A 45 24.24 -21.20 7.88
C PHE A 45 23.22 -21.04 6.75
N GLU A 46 23.55 -21.46 5.53
CA GLU A 46 22.64 -21.38 4.39
C GLU A 46 21.31 -22.09 4.70
N ARG A 47 21.37 -23.27 5.32
CA ARG A 47 20.18 -24.02 5.72
C ARG A 47 19.33 -23.28 6.76
N ILE A 48 19.93 -22.60 7.73
CA ILE A 48 19.20 -21.78 8.72
C ILE A 48 18.47 -20.64 8.00
N TYR A 49 19.16 -19.87 7.16
CA TYR A 49 18.58 -18.76 6.42
C TYR A 49 17.45 -19.20 5.49
N LEU A 50 17.63 -20.32 4.78
CA LEU A 50 16.60 -20.87 3.90
C LEU A 50 15.35 -21.33 4.65
N ASN A 51 15.51 -21.88 5.85
CA ASN A 51 14.37 -22.40 6.61
C ASN A 51 13.65 -21.34 7.44
N LYS A 52 14.37 -20.36 7.99
CA LYS A 52 13.81 -19.37 8.90
C LYS A 52 13.47 -18.05 8.21
N ASN A 53 14.31 -17.59 7.27
CA ASN A 53 14.19 -16.25 6.71
C ASN A 53 13.47 -16.21 5.36
N VAL A 54 13.66 -17.21 4.50
CA VAL A 54 13.00 -17.22 3.19
C VAL A 54 11.46 -17.28 3.29
N PRO A 55 10.86 -18.15 4.13
CA PRO A 55 9.40 -18.21 4.23
C PRO A 55 8.78 -16.91 4.74
N SER A 56 9.39 -16.30 5.77
CA SER A 56 8.93 -15.05 6.36
C SER A 56 9.16 -13.86 5.41
N ALA A 57 10.26 -13.83 4.65
CA ALA A 57 10.51 -12.82 3.62
C ALA A 57 9.48 -12.89 2.48
N VAL A 58 9.15 -14.09 2.00
CA VAL A 58 8.12 -14.29 0.98
C VAL A 58 6.78 -13.78 1.49
N LYS A 59 6.41 -14.15 2.72
CA LYS A 59 5.14 -13.72 3.30
C LYS A 59 5.07 -12.19 3.46
N LEU A 60 6.15 -11.57 3.91
CA LEU A 60 6.24 -10.11 4.00
C LEU A 60 6.09 -9.44 2.62
N ALA A 61 6.74 -9.97 1.59
CA ALA A 61 6.64 -9.44 0.23
C ALA A 61 5.21 -9.51 -0.31
N GLU A 62 4.50 -10.62 -0.09
CA GLU A 62 3.09 -10.77 -0.46
C GLU A 62 2.21 -9.75 0.26
N THR A 63 2.36 -9.62 1.58
CA THR A 63 1.56 -8.68 2.38
C THR A 63 1.85 -7.21 2.04
N LEU A 64 3.10 -6.87 1.70
CA LEU A 64 3.45 -5.53 1.22
C LEU A 64 2.83 -5.24 -0.15
N PHE A 65 2.80 -6.22 -1.05
CA PHE A 65 2.18 -6.06 -2.36
C PHE A 65 0.68 -5.77 -2.24
N ASP A 66 -0.03 -6.53 -1.40
CA ASP A 66 -1.44 -6.30 -1.11
C ASP A 66 -1.70 -4.93 -0.49
N SER A 67 -0.83 -4.49 0.42
CA SER A 67 -0.90 -3.15 1.04
C SER A 67 -0.76 -2.03 -0.01
N ILE A 68 0.21 -2.16 -0.93
CA ILE A 68 0.41 -1.21 -2.03
C ILE A 68 -0.82 -1.16 -2.95
N HIS A 69 -1.40 -2.32 -3.26
CA HIS A 69 -2.62 -2.39 -4.07
C HIS A 69 -3.80 -1.66 -3.41
N GLN A 70 -3.98 -1.82 -2.09
CA GLN A 70 -5.02 -1.11 -1.34
C GLN A 70 -4.79 0.40 -1.34
N MET A 71 -3.56 0.86 -1.11
CA MET A 71 -3.22 2.29 -1.19
C MET A 71 -3.51 2.87 -2.57
N HIS A 72 -3.18 2.13 -3.64
CA HIS A 72 -3.48 2.56 -5.00
C HIS A 72 -4.98 2.69 -5.25
N THR A 73 -5.78 1.74 -4.76
CA THR A 73 -7.24 1.78 -4.85
C THR A 73 -7.81 3.01 -4.15
N ALA A 74 -7.39 3.25 -2.90
CA ALA A 74 -7.81 4.42 -2.12
C ALA A 74 -7.42 5.75 -2.80
N ALA A 75 -6.22 5.82 -3.39
CA ALA A 75 -5.79 7.00 -4.14
C ALA A 75 -6.68 7.29 -5.37
N ASN A 76 -7.09 6.24 -6.09
CA ASN A 76 -8.00 6.38 -7.22
C ASN A 76 -9.40 6.84 -6.77
N THR A 77 -9.93 6.30 -5.68
CA THR A 77 -11.20 6.74 -5.10
C THR A 77 -11.12 8.19 -4.64
N LEU A 78 -9.99 8.62 -4.07
CA LEU A 78 -9.77 10.00 -3.63
C LEU A 78 -9.75 10.97 -4.82
N ALA A 79 -9.05 10.61 -5.89
CA ALA A 79 -9.04 11.38 -7.13
C ALA A 79 -10.46 11.52 -7.70
N ARG A 80 -11.25 10.43 -7.72
CA ARG A 80 -12.64 10.44 -8.15
C ARG A 80 -13.52 11.33 -7.27
N ASN A 81 -13.35 11.27 -5.96
CA ASN A 81 -14.08 12.14 -5.02
C ASN A 81 -13.78 13.62 -5.28
N GLY A 82 -12.53 13.98 -5.56
CA GLY A 82 -12.14 15.34 -5.94
C GLY A 82 -12.89 15.87 -7.18
N LEU A 83 -13.05 15.01 -8.20
CA LEU A 83 -13.84 15.38 -9.39
C LEU A 83 -15.33 15.59 -9.06
N VAL A 84 -15.92 14.68 -8.29
CA VAL A 84 -17.35 14.77 -7.91
C VAL A 84 -17.60 15.97 -6.99
N LEU A 85 -16.68 16.30 -6.10
CA LEU A 85 -16.74 17.51 -5.28
C LEU A 85 -16.72 18.78 -6.12
N ALA A 86 -15.87 18.83 -7.15
CA ALA A 86 -15.80 19.97 -8.06
C ALA A 86 -17.13 20.17 -8.81
N GLU A 87 -17.74 19.08 -9.29
CA GLU A 87 -19.06 19.11 -9.93
C GLU A 87 -20.17 19.59 -8.99
N TYR A 88 -20.21 19.04 -7.77
CA TYR A 88 -21.16 19.46 -6.74
C TYR A 88 -20.99 20.95 -6.39
N THR A 89 -19.75 21.40 -6.19
CA THR A 89 -19.45 22.80 -5.88
C THR A 89 -19.90 23.74 -7.00
N LYS A 90 -19.70 23.34 -8.27
CA LYS A 90 -20.18 24.11 -9.42
C LYS A 90 -21.72 24.22 -9.42
N ALA A 91 -22.41 23.10 -9.26
CA ALA A 91 -23.87 23.08 -9.21
C ALA A 91 -24.43 23.88 -8.03
N SER A 92 -23.80 23.79 -6.85
CA SER A 92 -24.18 24.57 -5.66
C SER A 92 -24.01 26.07 -5.88
N ARG A 93 -22.94 26.51 -6.55
CA ARG A 93 -22.76 27.94 -6.90
C ARG A 93 -23.85 28.45 -7.83
N GLU A 94 -24.25 27.65 -8.82
CA GLU A 94 -25.33 28.01 -9.75
C GLU A 94 -26.67 28.17 -9.02
N VAL A 95 -27.00 27.25 -8.11
CA VAL A 95 -28.19 27.35 -7.24
C VAL A 95 -28.15 28.62 -6.39
N ASN A 96 -27.00 28.94 -5.80
CA ASN A 96 -26.86 30.16 -4.97
C ASN A 96 -27.03 31.45 -5.79
N GLN A 97 -26.52 31.48 -7.03
CA GLN A 97 -26.70 32.62 -7.94
C GLN A 97 -28.17 32.79 -8.33
N LEU A 98 -28.85 31.70 -8.69
CA LEU A 98 -30.27 31.71 -9.04
C LEU A 98 -31.14 32.07 -7.83
N SER A 99 -30.83 31.54 -6.64
CA SER A 99 -31.49 31.90 -5.38
C SER A 99 -31.42 33.40 -5.10
N ALA A 100 -30.23 34.00 -5.26
CA ALA A 100 -30.07 35.44 -5.11
C ALA A 100 -30.87 36.25 -6.17
N ALA A 101 -30.98 35.73 -7.40
CA ALA A 101 -31.79 36.34 -8.45
C ALA A 101 -33.30 36.24 -8.16
N VAL A 102 -33.77 35.10 -7.66
CA VAL A 102 -35.16 34.91 -7.19
C VAL A 102 -35.48 35.94 -6.12
N THR A 103 -34.68 36.03 -5.05
CA THR A 103 -34.93 36.97 -3.94
C THR A 103 -35.01 38.43 -4.41
N LYS A 104 -34.14 38.83 -5.35
CA LYS A 104 -34.17 40.18 -5.94
C LYS A 104 -35.44 40.42 -6.75
N LEU A 105 -35.84 39.47 -7.59
CA LEU A 105 -37.03 39.59 -8.44
C LEU A 105 -38.32 39.50 -7.61
N GLU A 106 -38.36 38.69 -6.56
CA GLU A 106 -39.49 38.65 -5.60
C GLU A 106 -39.66 40.01 -4.90
N THR A 107 -38.55 40.63 -4.49
CA THR A 107 -38.56 41.95 -3.85
C THR A 107 -39.05 43.01 -4.84
N ALA A 108 -38.57 42.97 -6.08
CA ALA A 108 -39.00 43.87 -7.14
C ALA A 108 -40.51 43.70 -7.47
N ALA A 109 -40.97 42.46 -7.63
CA ALA A 109 -42.37 42.12 -7.93
C ALA A 109 -43.33 42.59 -6.82
N LYS A 110 -42.92 42.49 -5.55
CA LYS A 110 -43.70 43.00 -4.41
C LYS A 110 -43.83 44.53 -4.42
N SER A 111 -42.78 45.22 -4.86
CA SER A 111 -42.75 46.69 -4.89
C SER A 111 -43.40 47.30 -6.13
N ASN A 112 -43.33 46.62 -7.28
CA ASN A 112 -43.88 47.09 -8.55
C ASN A 112 -44.21 45.88 -9.47
N PRO A 113 -45.43 45.32 -9.39
CA PRO A 113 -45.82 44.11 -10.12
C PRO A 113 -46.13 44.42 -11.58
N ILE A 114 -45.09 44.70 -12.36
CA ILE A 114 -45.18 44.82 -13.82
C ILE A 114 -45.10 43.42 -14.41
N GLU A 115 -45.91 43.14 -15.44
CA GLU A 115 -45.99 41.86 -16.15
C GLU A 115 -44.59 41.29 -16.52
N GLU A 116 -43.68 42.15 -16.99
CA GLU A 116 -42.30 41.78 -17.31
C GLU A 116 -41.50 41.25 -16.10
N VAL A 117 -41.71 41.81 -14.91
CA VAL A 117 -41.03 41.38 -13.67
C VAL A 117 -41.57 40.03 -13.21
N VAL A 118 -42.89 39.82 -13.31
CA VAL A 118 -43.54 38.56 -12.96
C VAL A 118 -43.10 37.44 -13.92
N GLN A 119 -43.05 37.73 -15.23
CA GLN A 119 -42.59 36.77 -16.23
C GLN A 119 -41.13 36.36 -16.00
N LYS A 120 -40.21 37.33 -15.78
CA LYS A 120 -38.80 37.05 -15.44
C LYS A 120 -38.68 36.25 -14.15
N LEU A 121 -39.49 36.55 -13.13
CA LEU A 121 -39.49 35.80 -11.88
C LEU A 121 -39.87 34.33 -12.11
N SER A 122 -40.91 34.05 -12.90
CA SER A 122 -41.31 32.68 -13.27
C SER A 122 -40.20 31.93 -14.02
N GLU A 123 -39.53 32.58 -14.98
CA GLU A 123 -38.41 31.97 -15.71
C GLU A 123 -37.22 31.63 -14.80
N VAL A 124 -36.88 32.53 -13.87
CA VAL A 124 -35.78 32.31 -12.93
C VAL A 124 -36.15 31.23 -11.90
N TYR A 125 -37.40 31.16 -11.45
CA TYR A 125 -37.88 30.06 -10.60
C TYR A 125 -37.74 28.70 -11.27
N PHE A 126 -38.14 28.60 -12.54
CA PHE A 126 -38.01 27.35 -13.30
C PHE A 126 -36.54 26.90 -13.38
N LYS A 127 -35.64 27.82 -13.76
CA LYS A 127 -34.19 27.55 -13.80
C LYS A 127 -33.62 27.19 -12.42
N TYR A 128 -34.07 27.87 -11.36
CA TYR A 128 -33.68 27.55 -9.99
C TYR A 128 -34.09 26.13 -9.58
N GLU A 129 -35.31 25.70 -9.92
CA GLU A 129 -35.79 24.36 -9.62
C GLU A 129 -34.98 23.28 -10.34
N GLU A 130 -34.68 23.48 -11.64
CA GLU A 130 -33.83 22.57 -12.42
C GLU A 130 -32.41 22.48 -11.84
N ALA A 131 -31.77 23.63 -11.57
CA ALA A 131 -30.44 23.68 -10.99
C ALA A 131 -30.40 23.03 -9.59
N SER A 132 -31.47 23.19 -8.79
CA SER A 132 -31.60 22.59 -7.47
C SER A 132 -31.66 21.06 -7.55
N LYS A 133 -32.44 20.50 -8.49
CA LYS A 133 -32.48 19.05 -8.76
C LYS A 133 -31.11 18.51 -9.16
N VAL A 134 -30.39 19.22 -10.03
CA VAL A 134 -29.02 18.84 -10.44
C VAL A 134 -28.05 18.89 -9.25
N ALA A 135 -28.08 19.95 -8.45
CA ALA A 135 -27.23 20.08 -7.27
C ALA A 135 -27.51 18.98 -6.23
N GLN A 136 -28.78 18.63 -6.02
CA GLN A 136 -29.17 17.53 -5.13
C GLN A 136 -28.67 16.18 -5.63
N GLN A 137 -28.75 15.91 -6.93
CA GLN A 137 -28.18 14.70 -7.51
C GLN A 137 -26.65 14.65 -7.34
N LYS A 138 -25.95 15.76 -7.59
CA LYS A 138 -24.50 15.84 -7.41
C LYS A 138 -24.09 15.69 -5.94
N ALA A 139 -24.88 16.24 -5.01
CA ALA A 139 -24.68 16.06 -3.57
C ALA A 139 -24.82 14.58 -3.16
N SER A 140 -25.83 13.89 -3.68
CA SER A 140 -26.02 12.44 -3.45
C SER A 140 -24.81 11.63 -3.95
N ASN A 141 -24.34 11.91 -5.17
CA ASN A 141 -23.15 11.28 -5.72
C ASN A 141 -21.90 11.56 -4.88
N TYR A 142 -21.73 12.81 -4.41
CA TYR A 142 -20.60 13.18 -3.55
C TYR A 142 -20.63 12.41 -2.23
N ASN A 143 -21.78 12.38 -1.56
CA ASN A 143 -21.97 11.64 -0.31
C ASN A 143 -21.68 10.14 -0.48
N TYR A 144 -22.10 9.54 -1.60
CA TYR A 144 -21.77 8.15 -1.92
C TYR A 144 -20.25 7.94 -2.03
N THR A 145 -19.54 8.81 -2.73
CA THR A 145 -18.08 8.69 -2.85
C THR A 145 -17.33 8.92 -1.54
N ILE A 146 -17.83 9.79 -0.65
CA ILE A 146 -17.27 9.96 0.69
C ILE A 146 -17.43 8.69 1.51
N ALA A 147 -18.62 8.09 1.51
CA ALA A 147 -18.88 6.86 2.25
C ALA A 147 -17.98 5.71 1.77
N SER A 148 -17.76 5.60 0.45
CA SER A 148 -16.81 4.64 -0.14
C SER A 148 -15.38 4.88 0.37
N LEU A 149 -14.92 6.14 0.38
CA LEU A 149 -13.59 6.49 0.89
C LEU A 149 -13.41 6.15 2.37
N GLN A 150 -14.43 6.41 3.19
CA GLN A 150 -14.39 6.08 4.61
C GLN A 150 -14.26 4.58 4.82
N SER A 151 -15.05 3.78 4.09
CA SER A 151 -14.97 2.31 4.14
C SER A 151 -13.61 1.78 3.69
N GLU A 152 -13.03 2.36 2.63
CA GLU A 152 -11.69 1.98 2.16
C GLU A 152 -10.59 2.35 3.18
N LEU A 153 -10.70 3.51 3.83
CA LEU A 153 -9.77 3.93 4.88
C LEU A 153 -9.82 2.99 6.10
N GLU A 154 -11.03 2.65 6.56
CA GLU A 154 -11.23 1.71 7.66
C GLU A 154 -10.69 0.33 7.31
N HIS A 155 -10.93 -0.15 6.09
CA HIS A 155 -10.40 -1.42 5.61
C HIS A 155 -8.87 -1.42 5.61
N PHE A 156 -8.24 -0.35 5.12
CA PHE A 156 -6.79 -0.20 5.10
C PHE A 156 -6.19 -0.16 6.51
N GLN A 157 -6.80 0.58 7.43
CA GLN A 157 -6.35 0.65 8.84
C GLN A 157 -6.45 -0.72 9.52
N ASN A 158 -7.55 -1.44 9.29
CA ASN A 158 -7.73 -2.80 9.80
C ASN A 158 -6.72 -3.76 9.17
N TYR A 159 -6.48 -3.69 7.87
CA TYR A 159 -5.47 -4.53 7.20
C TYR A 159 -4.06 -4.26 7.74
N HIS A 160 -3.68 -3.00 7.91
CA HIS A 160 -2.37 -2.63 8.42
C HIS A 160 -2.12 -3.17 9.83
N SER A 161 -3.09 -3.00 10.73
CA SER A 161 -2.99 -3.44 12.13
C SER A 161 -3.09 -4.95 12.29
N SER A 162 -3.98 -5.61 11.55
CA SER A 162 -4.26 -7.05 11.73
C SER A 162 -3.39 -7.98 10.87
N GLN A 163 -2.81 -7.49 9.76
CA GLN A 163 -2.04 -8.33 8.84
C GLN A 163 -0.60 -7.83 8.66
N LEU A 164 -0.40 -6.58 8.24
CA LEU A 164 0.94 -6.09 7.91
C LEU A 164 1.86 -6.05 9.14
N LEU A 165 1.40 -5.46 10.24
CA LEU A 165 2.22 -5.32 11.44
C LEU A 165 2.62 -6.68 12.05
N PRO A 166 1.71 -7.67 12.20
CA PRO A 166 2.09 -9.02 12.63
C PRO A 166 3.09 -9.71 11.70
N VAL A 167 2.93 -9.61 10.39
CA VAL A 167 3.85 -10.23 9.42
C VAL A 167 5.24 -9.59 9.49
N LEU A 168 5.31 -8.26 9.62
CA LEU A 168 6.57 -7.54 9.77
C LEU A 168 7.28 -7.92 11.08
N ASN A 169 6.55 -7.99 12.18
CA ASN A 169 7.09 -8.44 13.47
C ASN A 169 7.57 -9.90 13.40
N GLY A 170 6.80 -10.78 12.74
CA GLY A 170 7.17 -12.17 12.52
C GLY A 170 8.45 -12.30 11.69
N TYR A 171 8.60 -11.51 10.63
CA TYR A 171 9.82 -11.46 9.83
C TYR A 171 11.04 -11.04 10.65
N VAL A 172 10.94 -9.96 11.43
CA VAL A 172 12.04 -9.50 12.30
C VAL A 172 12.39 -10.57 13.33
N ALA A 173 11.39 -11.22 13.95
CA ALA A 173 11.61 -12.30 14.90
C ALA A 173 12.36 -13.49 14.25
N SER A 174 11.95 -13.92 13.06
CA SER A 174 12.62 -15.00 12.32
C SER A 174 14.07 -14.65 11.98
N GLN A 175 14.35 -13.40 11.58
CA GLN A 175 15.70 -12.93 11.31
C GLN A 175 16.58 -12.99 12.57
N LEU A 176 16.08 -12.46 13.70
CA LEU A 176 16.81 -12.51 14.96
C LEU A 176 17.08 -13.94 15.43
N GLU A 177 16.13 -14.85 15.22
CA GLU A 177 16.28 -16.26 15.56
C GLU A 177 17.32 -16.95 14.66
N ALA A 178 17.30 -16.68 13.35
CA ALA A 178 18.29 -17.19 12.41
C ALA A 178 19.71 -16.72 12.75
N GLU A 179 19.88 -15.45 13.09
CA GLU A 179 21.18 -14.89 13.47
C GLU A 179 21.70 -15.48 14.79
N ARG A 180 20.81 -15.70 15.77
CA ARG A 180 21.17 -16.37 17.03
C ARG A 180 21.64 -17.81 16.81
N ASP A 181 20.96 -18.56 15.96
CA ASP A 181 21.35 -19.92 15.64
C ASP A 181 22.69 -19.97 14.89
N CYS A 182 22.92 -19.04 13.94
CA CYS A 182 24.20 -18.94 13.25
C CYS A 182 25.34 -18.60 14.21
N LEU A 183 25.11 -17.69 15.17
CA LEU A 183 26.10 -17.35 16.19
C LEU A 183 26.44 -18.56 17.06
N ALA A 184 25.43 -19.29 17.54
CA ALA A 184 25.63 -20.50 18.36
C ALA A 184 26.43 -21.58 17.62
N LEU A 185 26.16 -21.78 16.31
CA LEU A 185 26.93 -22.69 15.47
C LEU A 185 28.37 -22.22 15.27
N ALA A 186 28.60 -20.92 15.06
CA ALA A 186 29.94 -20.36 14.93
C ALA A 186 30.76 -20.55 16.22
N GLU A 187 30.15 -20.30 17.38
CA GLU A 187 30.77 -20.51 18.70
C GLU A 187 31.16 -21.97 18.91
N ALA A 188 30.25 -22.91 18.60
CA ALA A 188 30.53 -24.34 18.71
C ALA A 188 31.68 -24.79 17.78
N ALA A 189 31.73 -24.25 16.56
CA ALA A 189 32.81 -24.54 15.61
C ALA A 189 34.18 -24.02 16.10
N ILE A 190 34.22 -22.81 16.69
CA ILE A 190 35.44 -22.24 17.26
C ILE A 190 35.97 -23.11 18.41
N ILE A 191 35.10 -23.54 19.33
CA ILE A 191 35.47 -24.43 20.44
C ILE A 191 36.04 -25.76 19.92
N SER A 192 35.47 -26.29 18.84
CA SER A 192 35.91 -27.57 18.25
C SER A 192 37.27 -27.49 17.55
N LEU A 193 37.77 -26.29 17.27
CA LEU A 193 39.06 -26.02 16.62
C LEU A 193 40.18 -25.67 17.63
N GLN A 194 39.86 -25.52 18.91
CA GLN A 194 40.80 -25.27 20.02
C GLN A 194 41.26 -26.57 20.67
#